data_AF-A0A810LA28-F1
#
_entry.id   AF-A0A810LA28-F1
#
_cell.length_a   1.000
_cell.length_b   1.000
_cell.length_c   1.000
_cell.angle_alpha   90.00
_cell.angle_beta   90.00
_cell.angle_gamma   90.00
#
_symmetry.space_group_name_H-M   'P 1'
#
loop_
_entity.id
_entity.type
_entity.pdbx_description
1 polymer ?
#
loop_
_entity_poly.entity_id
_entity_poly.type
_entity_poly.pdbx_seq_one_letter_code
_entity_poly.pdbx_strand_id
1 'polypeptide(L)'
;MFTLDEARRIAAQWVGRTRPDGTRWQPRVHEFDLGYVLWAVPADGDRREVGAGRGVMDKLTGELSWWPSLPVSRVVELFRDERAREIPAPRTWDPARQTRRDLTRSGFPEHVTHLTLADGRVQISRSMKGDGEPNLHPLVASALGAAPARYRERAGERCSEVAAFSDVLHRADTQRRADRRPAFSADEARTGLFRGAEIVTFRVCEPGDELGGRTVPPCLSCQYLLGWFGFDLAQVPR
;
A
#
# COMPACT_ATOMS: atom_id res chain seq x y z
N MET A 1 0.69 18.42 -2.90
CA MET A 1 -0.11 18.05 -4.08
C MET A 1 0.81 17.69 -5.24
N PHE A 2 0.48 16.66 -6.00
CA PHE A 2 1.14 16.27 -7.23
C PHE A 2 0.72 17.17 -8.40
N THR A 3 1.65 17.41 -9.30
CA THR A 3 1.46 18.19 -10.53
C THR A 3 1.03 17.29 -11.70
N LEU A 4 0.45 17.91 -12.74
CA LEU A 4 0.09 17.19 -13.97
C LEU A 4 1.34 16.55 -14.64
N ASP A 5 2.48 17.22 -14.55
CA ASP A 5 3.74 16.72 -15.09
C ASP A 5 4.27 15.50 -14.33
N GLU A 6 4.19 15.52 -12.98
CA GLU A 6 4.47 14.32 -12.17
C GLU A 6 3.50 13.18 -12.51
N ALA A 7 2.20 13.46 -12.66
CA ALA A 7 1.20 12.45 -13.01
C ALA A 7 1.46 11.83 -14.39
N ARG A 8 1.85 12.63 -15.39
CA ARG A 8 2.27 12.14 -16.72
C ARG A 8 3.48 11.23 -16.65
N ARG A 9 4.48 11.57 -15.83
CA ARG A 9 5.67 10.74 -15.62
C ARG A 9 5.33 9.41 -14.94
N ILE A 10 4.46 9.42 -13.93
CA ILE A 10 3.94 8.21 -13.28
C ILE A 10 3.21 7.33 -14.30
N ALA A 11 2.32 7.92 -15.09
CA ALA A 11 1.59 7.20 -16.13
C ALA A 11 2.53 6.56 -17.17
N ALA A 12 3.57 7.29 -17.60
CA ALA A 12 4.57 6.78 -18.54
C ALA A 12 5.36 5.60 -17.96
N GLN A 13 5.80 5.69 -16.70
CA GLN A 13 6.49 4.59 -16.02
C GLN A 13 5.59 3.37 -15.84
N TRP A 14 4.31 3.57 -15.51
CA TRP A 14 3.34 2.49 -15.38
C TRP A 14 3.14 1.74 -16.69
N VAL A 15 2.84 2.46 -17.78
CA VAL A 15 2.67 1.86 -19.12
C VAL A 15 3.91 1.08 -19.55
N GLY A 16 5.11 1.60 -19.26
CA GLY A 16 6.36 0.92 -19.59
C GLY A 16 6.66 -0.34 -18.77
N ARG A 17 6.09 -0.51 -17.57
CA ARG A 17 6.33 -1.67 -16.70
C ARG A 17 5.34 -2.83 -16.90
N THR A 18 4.12 -2.55 -17.33
CA THR A 18 3.03 -3.56 -17.35
C THR A 18 2.89 -4.29 -18.70
N ARG A 19 3.54 -3.81 -19.78
CA ARG A 19 3.31 -4.32 -21.15
C ARG A 19 4.63 -4.67 -21.86
N PRO A 20 5.00 -5.97 -21.93
CA PRO A 20 6.21 -6.43 -22.61
C PRO A 20 6.10 -6.48 -24.14
N ASP A 21 4.89 -6.39 -24.68
CA ASP A 21 4.61 -6.63 -26.10
C ASP A 21 5.14 -5.47 -26.95
N GLY A 22 5.77 -5.77 -28.10
CA GLY A 22 6.36 -4.77 -29.02
C GLY A 22 5.40 -3.71 -29.61
N THR A 23 4.14 -3.72 -29.18
CA THR A 23 3.17 -2.64 -29.41
C THR A 23 3.57 -1.43 -28.58
N ARG A 24 3.83 -0.29 -29.22
CA ARG A 24 4.12 0.95 -28.51
C ARG A 24 2.85 1.48 -27.87
N TRP A 25 2.79 1.54 -26.54
CA TRP A 25 1.67 2.11 -25.80
C TRP A 25 1.95 3.57 -25.43
N GLN A 26 0.92 4.42 -25.53
CA GLN A 26 1.00 5.81 -25.10
C GLN A 26 0.15 6.03 -23.85
N PRO A 27 0.72 6.61 -22.77
CA PRO A 27 -0.08 7.01 -21.61
C PRO A 27 -1.01 8.16 -22.00
N ARG A 28 -2.19 8.15 -21.40
CA ARG A 28 -3.17 9.23 -21.42
C ARG A 28 -3.54 9.59 -20.00
N VAL A 29 -3.79 10.88 -19.78
CA VAL A 29 -4.05 11.46 -18.47
C VAL A 29 -5.22 12.42 -18.58
N HIS A 30 -6.17 12.32 -17.66
CA HIS A 30 -7.24 13.29 -17.46
C HIS A 30 -7.20 13.82 -16.03
N GLU A 31 -7.05 15.13 -15.89
CA GLU A 31 -7.02 15.81 -14.59
C GLU A 31 -8.43 16.15 -14.11
N PHE A 32 -8.66 15.97 -12.81
CA PHE A 32 -9.85 16.45 -12.11
C PHE A 32 -9.46 17.03 -10.74
N ASP A 33 -10.46 17.44 -9.95
CA ASP A 33 -10.28 18.12 -8.67
C ASP A 33 -9.52 17.29 -7.63
N LEU A 34 -9.79 15.97 -7.55
CA LEU A 34 -9.17 15.10 -6.55
C LEU A 34 -7.97 14.28 -7.08
N GLY A 35 -7.67 14.33 -8.38
CA GLY A 35 -6.64 13.43 -8.93
C GLY A 35 -6.46 13.45 -10.44
N TYR A 36 -5.90 12.35 -10.93
CA TYR A 36 -5.63 12.09 -12.34
C TYR A 36 -6.12 10.70 -12.73
N VAL A 37 -6.94 10.59 -13.77
CA VAL A 37 -7.29 9.30 -14.39
C VAL A 37 -6.23 8.97 -15.44
N LEU A 38 -5.62 7.79 -15.32
CA LEU A 38 -4.53 7.28 -16.15
C LEU A 38 -5.00 6.06 -16.95
N TRP A 39 -4.68 6.00 -18.23
CA TRP A 39 -4.91 4.82 -19.07
C TRP A 39 -3.89 4.75 -20.21
N ALA A 40 -3.78 3.59 -20.84
CA ALA A 40 -2.91 3.37 -21.99
C ALA A 40 -3.74 3.25 -23.27
N VAL A 41 -3.22 3.79 -24.38
CA VAL A 41 -3.77 3.55 -25.73
C VAL A 41 -2.67 3.00 -26.65
N PRO A 42 -2.96 2.03 -27.53
CA PRO A 42 -2.00 1.58 -28.52
C PRO A 42 -1.63 2.75 -29.46
N ALA A 43 -0.37 2.86 -29.86
CA ALA A 43 0.06 3.87 -30.82
C ALA A 43 -0.58 3.68 -32.21
N ASP A 44 -0.95 2.45 -32.55
CA ASP A 44 -1.46 2.07 -33.88
C ASP A 44 -3.01 2.15 -34.00
N GLY A 45 -3.73 2.60 -32.96
CA GLY A 45 -5.19 2.82 -33.00
C GLY A 45 -6.01 2.22 -31.85
N ASP A 46 -7.32 2.49 -31.84
CA ASP A 46 -8.29 2.22 -30.74
C ASP A 46 -8.67 0.74 -30.58
N ARG A 47 -7.67 -0.14 -30.44
CA ARG A 47 -7.94 -1.51 -29.99
C ARG A 47 -8.22 -1.45 -28.49
N ARG A 48 -9.51 -1.33 -28.14
CA ARG A 48 -9.98 -1.47 -26.75
C ARG A 48 -9.72 -2.89 -26.30
N GLU A 49 -8.65 -3.08 -25.55
CA GLU A 49 -8.36 -4.37 -24.95
C GLU A 49 -9.35 -4.60 -23.81
N VAL A 50 -10.09 -5.69 -23.89
CA VAL A 50 -10.96 -6.15 -22.81
C VAL A 50 -10.07 -6.41 -21.59
N GLY A 51 -10.28 -5.67 -20.49
CA GLY A 51 -9.44 -5.74 -19.29
C GLY A 51 -8.42 -4.61 -19.13
N ALA A 52 -8.27 -3.69 -20.09
CA ALA A 52 -7.54 -2.45 -19.88
C ALA A 52 -8.36 -1.51 -18.98
N GLY A 53 -8.24 -1.69 -17.67
CA GLY A 53 -8.83 -0.81 -16.68
C GLY A 53 -8.14 0.55 -16.60
N ARG A 54 -8.54 1.33 -15.61
CA ARG A 54 -8.08 2.70 -15.40
C ARG A 54 -7.37 2.81 -14.06
N GLY A 55 -6.23 3.49 -14.07
CA GLY A 55 -5.60 3.94 -12.84
C GLY A 55 -6.21 5.28 -12.42
N VAL A 56 -6.54 5.47 -11.15
CA VAL A 56 -6.81 6.81 -10.60
C VAL A 56 -5.73 7.12 -9.59
N MET A 57 -4.98 8.19 -9.85
CA MET A 57 -3.96 8.70 -8.95
C MET A 57 -4.53 9.85 -8.11
N ASP A 58 -4.53 9.69 -6.79
CA ASP A 58 -4.94 10.75 -5.85
C ASP A 58 -3.93 11.92 -5.90
N LYS A 59 -4.44 13.15 -6.00
CA LYS A 59 -3.62 14.35 -6.18
C LYS A 59 -2.80 14.72 -4.94
N LEU A 60 -3.25 14.33 -3.76
CA LEU A 60 -2.60 14.64 -2.49
C LEU A 60 -1.55 13.59 -2.15
N THR A 61 -1.94 12.31 -2.25
CA THR A 61 -1.12 11.19 -1.78
C THR A 61 -0.26 10.58 -2.88
N GLY A 62 -0.64 10.73 -4.15
CA GLY A 62 -0.02 10.02 -5.27
C GLY A 62 -0.27 8.51 -5.25
N GLU A 63 -1.23 8.05 -4.45
CA GLU A 63 -1.67 6.66 -4.41
C GLU A 63 -2.44 6.32 -5.68
N LEU A 64 -2.16 5.15 -6.24
CA LEU A 64 -2.80 4.66 -7.46
C LEU A 64 -3.84 3.59 -7.11
N SER A 65 -5.10 3.84 -7.46
CA SER A 65 -6.20 2.88 -7.36
C SER A 65 -6.58 2.33 -8.74
N TRP A 66 -7.04 1.09 -8.80
CA TRP A 66 -7.36 0.40 -10.05
C TRP A 66 -8.86 0.24 -10.23
N TRP A 67 -9.36 0.65 -11.39
CA TRP A 67 -10.79 0.73 -11.70
C TRP A 67 -11.12 -0.06 -12.96
N PRO A 68 -12.34 -0.62 -13.08
CA PRO A 68 -12.78 -1.26 -14.31
C PRO A 68 -12.73 -0.29 -15.51
N SER A 69 -12.85 -0.82 -16.73
CA SER A 69 -12.82 -0.03 -17.96
C SER A 69 -14.14 0.74 -18.19
N LEU A 70 -14.50 1.60 -17.24
CA LEU A 70 -15.66 2.50 -17.29
C LEU A 70 -15.31 3.78 -18.07
N PRO A 71 -16.26 4.63 -18.49
CA PRO A 71 -15.93 5.97 -18.99
C PRO A 71 -15.19 6.83 -17.94
N VAL A 72 -14.35 7.78 -18.39
CA VAL A 72 -13.57 8.68 -17.49
C VAL A 72 -14.50 9.35 -16.47
N SER A 73 -15.61 9.92 -16.95
CA SER A 73 -16.57 10.64 -16.12
C SER A 73 -17.15 9.77 -15.01
N ARG A 74 -17.44 8.50 -15.31
CA ARG A 74 -17.97 7.55 -14.33
C ARG A 74 -16.92 7.16 -13.29
N VAL A 75 -15.66 6.99 -13.69
CA VAL A 75 -14.56 6.76 -12.75
C VAL A 75 -14.37 7.96 -11.82
N VAL A 76 -14.43 9.18 -12.34
CA VAL A 76 -14.33 10.41 -11.53
C VAL A 76 -15.46 10.51 -10.51
N GLU A 77 -16.70 10.22 -10.92
CA GLU A 77 -17.85 10.21 -10.02
C GLU A 77 -17.69 9.19 -8.89
N LEU A 78 -17.37 7.93 -9.24
CA LEU A 78 -17.18 6.87 -8.26
C LEU A 78 -16.02 7.17 -7.29
N PHE A 79 -14.92 7.72 -7.79
CA PHE A 79 -13.79 8.09 -6.95
C PHE A 79 -14.15 9.23 -5.98
N ARG A 80 -14.95 10.21 -6.42
CA ARG A 80 -15.46 11.27 -5.52
C ARG A 80 -16.35 10.69 -4.43
N ASP A 81 -17.25 9.78 -4.79
CA ASP A 81 -18.14 9.12 -3.83
C ASP A 81 -17.37 8.28 -2.81
N GLU A 82 -16.38 7.52 -3.26
CA GLU A 82 -15.50 6.73 -2.39
C GLU A 82 -14.72 7.65 -1.45
N ARG A 83 -14.11 8.71 -1.99
CA ARG A 83 -13.30 9.65 -1.21
C ARG A 83 -14.13 10.44 -0.21
N ALA A 84 -15.38 10.76 -0.54
CA ALA A 84 -16.30 11.45 0.37
C ALA A 84 -16.75 10.58 1.54
N ARG A 85 -16.75 9.25 1.38
CA ARG A 85 -17.10 8.29 2.44
C ARG A 85 -15.90 7.92 3.31
N GLU A 86 -14.69 8.07 2.80
CA GLU A 86 -13.47 7.75 3.53
C GLU A 86 -13.20 8.78 4.63
N ILE A 87 -13.03 8.30 5.87
CA ILE A 87 -12.53 9.14 6.96
C ILE A 87 -11.00 9.12 6.91
N PRO A 88 -10.32 10.25 6.66
CA PRO A 88 -8.87 10.28 6.54
C PRO A 88 -8.20 9.77 7.81
N ALA A 89 -7.51 8.64 7.72
CA ALA A 89 -6.71 8.09 8.80
C ALA A 89 -5.25 8.54 8.68
N PRO A 90 -4.53 8.72 9.79
CA PRO A 90 -3.08 8.83 9.75
C PRO A 90 -2.47 7.64 9.02
N ARG A 91 -1.41 7.88 8.25
CA ARG A 91 -0.65 6.81 7.60
C ARG A 91 0.69 6.66 8.28
N THR A 92 1.20 5.44 8.29
CA THR A 92 2.51 5.10 8.83
C THR A 92 3.62 5.78 8.03
N TRP A 93 3.42 5.84 6.71
CA TRP A 93 4.31 6.49 5.76
C TRP A 93 3.63 7.65 5.05
N ASP A 94 4.40 8.65 4.65
CA ASP A 94 3.94 9.65 3.69
C ASP A 94 3.94 9.04 2.28
N PRO A 95 2.76 8.70 1.72
CA PRO A 95 2.67 8.09 0.39
C PRO A 95 3.20 9.05 -0.69
N ALA A 96 3.05 10.36 -0.53
CA ALA A 96 3.50 11.33 -1.53
C ALA A 96 5.01 11.38 -1.60
N ARG A 97 5.69 11.33 -0.46
CA ARG A 97 7.16 11.25 -0.40
C ARG A 97 7.67 9.96 -1.04
N GLN A 98 7.03 8.83 -0.75
CA GLN A 98 7.41 7.54 -1.34
C GLN A 98 7.21 7.55 -2.87
N THR A 99 6.04 7.97 -3.36
CA THR A 99 5.76 8.04 -4.80
C THR A 99 6.74 8.96 -5.55
N ARG A 100 7.10 10.12 -4.99
CA ARG A 100 8.14 10.99 -5.59
C ARG A 100 9.53 10.37 -5.59
N ARG A 101 9.86 9.58 -4.57
CA ARG A 101 11.11 8.83 -4.53
C ARG A 101 11.13 7.78 -5.65
N ASP A 102 10.04 7.02 -5.79
CA ASP A 102 9.90 5.95 -6.79
C ASP A 102 9.89 6.50 -8.23
N LEU A 103 9.46 7.75 -8.42
CA LEU A 103 9.53 8.47 -9.70
C LEU A 103 10.96 8.73 -10.19
N THR A 104 11.91 8.88 -9.26
CA THR A 104 13.29 9.31 -9.56
C THR A 104 14.33 8.22 -9.30
N ARG A 105 13.95 7.15 -8.60
CA ARG A 105 14.83 6.06 -8.21
C ARG A 105 14.21 4.73 -8.59
N SER A 106 15.02 3.82 -9.12
CA SER A 106 14.61 2.41 -9.15
C SER A 106 14.45 1.94 -7.70
N GLY A 107 13.24 1.54 -7.33
CA GLY A 107 12.87 1.22 -5.95
C GLY A 107 13.27 -0.17 -5.49
N PHE A 108 13.86 -0.98 -6.37
CA PHE A 108 14.12 -2.40 -6.15
C PHE A 108 15.45 -2.64 -5.42
N PRO A 109 15.54 -3.69 -4.58
CA PRO A 109 14.45 -4.59 -4.12
C PRO A 109 13.63 -4.03 -2.94
N GLU A 110 12.36 -4.46 -2.80
CA GLU A 110 11.46 -4.12 -1.69
C GLU A 110 10.66 -5.34 -1.16
N HIS A 111 10.00 -5.17 -0.01
CA HIS A 111 9.00 -6.11 0.49
C HIS A 111 7.62 -5.47 0.53
N VAL A 112 6.62 -6.26 0.19
CA VAL A 112 5.20 -5.91 0.23
C VAL A 112 4.48 -6.91 1.12
N THR A 113 3.78 -6.42 2.13
CA THR A 113 2.98 -7.26 3.03
C THR A 113 1.51 -7.10 2.72
N HIS A 114 0.83 -8.24 2.56
CA HIS A 114 -0.62 -8.35 2.53
C HIS A 114 -1.10 -8.81 3.91
N LEU A 115 -1.91 -7.98 4.57
CA LEU A 115 -2.59 -8.31 5.81
C LEU A 115 -4.10 -8.41 5.53
N THR A 116 -4.62 -9.63 5.53
CA THR A 116 -6.03 -9.94 5.29
C THR A 116 -6.75 -10.09 6.62
N LEU A 117 -7.73 -9.24 6.88
CA LEU A 117 -8.57 -9.33 8.08
C LEU A 117 -9.65 -10.41 7.91
N ALA A 118 -10.22 -10.88 9.02
CA ALA A 118 -11.25 -11.92 9.01
C ALA A 118 -12.53 -11.52 8.24
N ASP A 119 -12.78 -10.22 8.06
CA ASP A 119 -13.89 -9.69 7.25
C ASP A 119 -13.56 -9.59 5.74
N GLY A 120 -12.40 -10.09 5.32
CA GLY A 120 -11.95 -10.12 3.93
C GLY A 120 -11.27 -8.85 3.45
N ARG A 121 -11.19 -7.79 4.26
CA ARG A 121 -10.43 -6.58 3.90
C ARG A 121 -8.94 -6.88 3.85
N VAL A 122 -8.27 -6.43 2.79
CA VAL A 122 -6.82 -6.58 2.61
C VAL A 122 -6.13 -5.24 2.74
N GLN A 123 -5.17 -5.13 3.65
CA GLN A 123 -4.22 -4.02 3.71
C GLN A 123 -2.93 -4.43 3.00
N ILE A 124 -2.54 -3.68 1.97
CA ILE A 124 -1.28 -3.86 1.25
C ILE A 124 -0.33 -2.74 1.69
N SER A 125 0.85 -3.10 2.19
CA SER A 125 1.82 -2.12 2.69
C SER A 125 3.23 -2.44 2.21
N ARG A 126 4.03 -1.39 2.00
CA ARG A 126 5.40 -1.50 1.50
C ARG A 126 6.41 -1.15 2.58
N SER A 127 7.61 -1.70 2.47
CA SER A 127 8.73 -1.31 3.33
C SER A 127 9.13 0.14 3.07
N MET A 128 9.38 0.91 4.12
CA MET A 128 9.75 2.32 3.98
C MET A 128 11.14 2.48 3.38
N LYS A 129 11.30 3.42 2.44
CA LYS A 129 12.60 3.81 1.90
C LYS A 129 12.94 5.27 2.21
N GLY A 130 14.22 5.55 2.43
CA GLY A 130 14.74 6.90 2.72
C GLY A 130 14.67 7.27 4.20
N ASP A 131 15.06 8.51 4.53
CA ASP A 131 15.37 8.91 5.92
C ASP A 131 14.18 9.49 6.69
N GLY A 132 12.96 9.33 6.19
CA GLY A 132 11.76 9.78 6.91
C GLY A 132 11.52 8.98 8.17
N GLU A 133 10.96 9.59 9.21
CA GLU A 133 10.56 8.88 10.42
C GLU A 133 9.18 8.23 10.23
N PRO A 134 9.00 6.95 10.62
CA PRO A 134 7.70 6.30 10.68
C PRO A 134 6.71 6.98 11.63
N ASN A 135 5.48 7.22 11.17
CA ASN A 135 4.36 7.57 12.03
C ASN A 135 3.66 6.29 12.54
N LEU A 136 4.37 5.50 13.35
CA LEU A 136 3.85 4.23 13.87
C LEU A 136 2.59 4.43 14.70
N HIS A 137 1.68 3.46 14.63
CA HIS A 137 0.56 3.43 15.57
C HIS A 137 1.08 3.22 17.01
N PRO A 138 0.53 3.88 18.05
CA PRO A 138 1.04 3.79 19.42
C PRO A 138 1.20 2.35 19.94
N LEU A 139 0.26 1.45 19.63
CA LEU A 139 0.37 0.04 20.01
C LEU A 139 1.56 -0.67 19.34
N VAL A 140 1.84 -0.36 18.08
CA VAL A 140 2.97 -0.93 17.33
C VAL A 140 4.29 -0.39 17.86
N ALA A 141 4.37 0.92 18.10
CA ALA A 141 5.53 1.55 18.72
C ALA A 141 5.82 0.96 20.12
N SER A 142 4.77 0.77 20.93
CA SER A 142 4.88 0.14 22.25
C SER A 142 5.36 -1.30 22.17
N ALA A 143 4.85 -2.10 21.23
CA ALA A 143 5.28 -3.48 21.04
C ALA A 143 6.76 -3.54 20.63
N LEU A 144 7.18 -2.75 19.64
CA LEU A 144 8.59 -2.72 19.21
C LEU A 144 9.52 -2.20 20.32
N GLY A 145 9.10 -1.20 21.10
CA GLY A 145 9.87 -0.70 22.24
C GLY A 145 10.04 -1.73 23.37
N ALA A 146 9.02 -2.56 23.60
CA ALA A 146 9.05 -3.64 24.59
C ALA A 146 9.83 -4.89 24.11
N ALA A 147 10.19 -4.98 22.82
CA ALA A 147 10.87 -6.14 22.27
C ALA A 147 12.23 -6.38 22.97
N PRO A 148 12.54 -7.61 23.44
CA PRO A 148 13.87 -7.96 23.92
C PRO A 148 14.96 -7.73 22.87
N ALA A 149 16.20 -7.45 23.28
CA ALA A 149 17.31 -7.14 22.38
C ALA A 149 17.52 -8.18 21.26
N ARG A 150 17.31 -9.47 21.54
CA ARG A 150 17.40 -10.56 20.55
C ARG A 150 16.40 -10.45 19.39
N TYR A 151 15.32 -9.69 19.55
CA TYR A 151 14.31 -9.45 18.51
C TYR A 151 14.44 -8.06 17.89
N ARG A 152 15.43 -7.25 18.29
CA ARG A 152 15.61 -5.90 17.74
C ARG A 152 16.53 -5.96 16.53
N GLU A 153 15.92 -5.91 15.35
CA GLU A 153 16.61 -5.80 14.08
C GLU A 153 16.83 -4.33 13.74
N ARG A 154 17.94 -4.06 13.04
CA ARG A 154 18.21 -2.70 12.56
C ARG A 154 17.10 -2.29 11.59
N ALA A 155 16.54 -1.10 11.81
CA ALA A 155 15.45 -0.56 10.99
C ALA A 155 14.19 -1.44 10.96
N GLY A 156 13.96 -2.28 11.98
CA GLY A 156 12.77 -3.14 12.07
C GLY A 156 11.46 -2.35 12.02
N GLU A 157 11.46 -1.10 12.48
CA GLU A 157 10.32 -0.19 12.41
C GLU A 157 9.92 0.20 10.97
N ARG A 158 10.78 -0.07 9.97
CA ARG A 158 10.57 0.29 8.56
C ARG A 158 10.06 -0.85 7.69
N CYS A 159 9.87 -2.04 8.27
CA CYS A 159 9.37 -3.22 7.59
C CYS A 159 7.92 -3.06 7.09
N SER A 160 7.57 -3.75 6.00
CA SER A 160 6.21 -3.71 5.43
C SER A 160 5.15 -4.26 6.37
N GLU A 161 5.50 -5.22 7.22
CA GLU A 161 4.63 -5.79 8.25
C GLU A 161 4.27 -4.75 9.32
N VAL A 162 5.26 -3.97 9.76
CA VAL A 162 5.06 -2.89 10.74
C VAL A 162 4.12 -1.84 10.19
N ALA A 163 4.28 -1.51 8.91
CA ALA A 163 3.40 -0.61 8.18
C ALA A 163 1.96 -1.16 8.08
N ALA A 164 1.81 -2.44 7.73
CA ALA A 164 0.50 -3.07 7.61
C ALA A 164 -0.28 -3.04 8.92
N PHE A 165 0.36 -3.39 10.04
CA PHE A 165 -0.27 -3.30 11.36
C PHE A 165 -0.62 -1.86 11.73
N SER A 166 0.31 -0.93 11.55
CA SER A 166 0.10 0.47 11.93
C SER A 166 -1.01 1.14 11.10
N ASP A 167 -1.06 0.92 9.79
CA ASP A 167 -2.09 1.48 8.90
C ASP A 167 -3.48 0.92 9.20
N VAL A 168 -3.59 -0.39 9.47
CA VAL A 168 -4.86 -0.99 9.91
C VAL A 168 -5.33 -0.39 11.23
N LEU A 169 -4.43 -0.24 12.21
CA LEU A 169 -4.78 0.31 13.52
C LEU A 169 -5.15 1.79 13.45
N HIS A 170 -4.40 2.61 12.71
CA HIS A 170 -4.73 4.03 12.51
C HIS A 170 -6.13 4.18 11.90
N ARG A 171 -6.47 3.38 10.89
CA ARG A 171 -7.80 3.39 10.28
C ARG A 171 -8.88 2.95 11.26
N ALA A 172 -8.64 1.87 11.99
CA ALA A 172 -9.60 1.32 12.95
C ALA A 172 -9.86 2.29 14.13
N ASP A 173 -8.81 2.94 14.64
CA ASP A 173 -8.91 3.97 15.67
C ASP A 173 -9.60 5.23 15.16
N THR A 174 -9.34 5.63 13.92
CA THR A 174 -10.03 6.78 13.28
C THR A 174 -11.53 6.53 13.20
N GLN A 175 -11.94 5.33 12.80
CA GLN A 175 -13.34 4.93 12.79
C GLN A 175 -13.93 4.92 14.22
N ARG A 176 -13.24 4.32 15.19
CA ARG A 176 -13.70 4.32 16.59
C ARG A 176 -13.88 5.74 17.12
N ARG A 177 -12.97 6.67 16.83
CA ARG A 177 -13.10 8.09 17.23
C ARG A 177 -14.33 8.74 16.59
N ALA A 178 -14.60 8.48 15.31
CA ALA A 178 -15.82 8.95 14.65
C ALA A 178 -17.09 8.40 15.34
N ASP A 179 -17.03 7.16 15.82
CA ASP A 179 -18.08 6.51 16.59
C ASP A 179 -18.08 6.87 18.10
N ARG A 180 -17.24 7.83 18.53
CA ARG A 180 -17.05 8.25 19.94
C ARG A 180 -16.64 7.11 20.88
N ARG A 181 -15.89 6.14 20.36
CA ARG A 181 -15.30 5.02 21.11
C ARG A 181 -13.81 5.28 21.39
N PRO A 182 -13.27 4.76 22.50
CA PRO A 182 -11.84 4.87 22.79
C PRO A 182 -11.01 4.11 21.75
N ALA A 183 -9.75 4.55 21.61
CA ALA A 183 -8.73 3.84 20.84
C ALA A 183 -8.61 2.37 21.27
N PHE A 184 -8.15 1.52 20.36
CA PHE A 184 -7.93 0.11 20.68
C PHE A 184 -6.91 -0.06 21.80
N SER A 185 -7.22 -0.93 22.76
CA SER A 185 -6.21 -1.55 23.61
C SER A 185 -5.48 -2.68 22.88
N ALA A 186 -4.32 -3.07 23.39
CA ALA A 186 -3.55 -4.20 22.87
C ALA A 186 -4.38 -5.51 22.83
N ASP A 187 -5.18 -5.75 23.87
CA ASP A 187 -5.98 -6.96 23.97
C ASP A 187 -7.16 -6.97 22.99
N GLU A 188 -7.87 -5.84 22.84
CA GLU A 188 -8.93 -5.72 21.84
C GLU A 188 -8.39 -5.83 20.41
N ALA A 189 -7.19 -5.30 20.15
CA ALA A 189 -6.57 -5.43 18.84
C ALA A 189 -6.26 -6.90 18.52
N ARG A 190 -5.68 -7.64 19.48
CA ARG A 190 -5.37 -9.07 19.36
C ARG A 190 -6.62 -9.93 19.22
N THR A 191 -7.58 -9.75 20.11
CA THR A 191 -8.73 -10.65 20.23
C THR A 191 -9.92 -10.25 19.35
N GLY A 192 -9.94 -9.03 18.83
CA GLY A 192 -10.98 -8.53 17.93
C GLY A 192 -10.44 -8.29 16.52
N LEU A 193 -9.62 -7.25 16.35
CA LEU A 193 -9.24 -6.75 15.02
C LEU A 193 -8.37 -7.74 14.22
N PHE A 194 -7.42 -8.41 14.88
CA PHE A 194 -6.49 -9.34 14.24
C PHE A 194 -6.84 -10.81 14.47
N ARG A 195 -7.94 -11.12 15.17
CA ARG A 195 -8.38 -12.50 15.34
C ARG A 195 -8.74 -13.09 13.98
N GLY A 196 -8.07 -14.17 13.60
CA GLY A 196 -8.28 -14.85 12.31
C GLY A 196 -7.77 -14.06 11.11
N ALA A 197 -6.94 -13.04 11.32
CA ALA A 197 -6.26 -12.35 10.24
C ALA A 197 -5.07 -13.18 9.73
N GLU A 198 -4.79 -13.06 8.44
CA GLU A 198 -3.66 -13.71 7.76
C GLU A 198 -2.68 -12.66 7.28
N ILE A 199 -1.39 -12.99 7.30
CA ILE A 199 -0.33 -12.08 6.87
C ILE A 199 0.70 -12.80 6.00
N VAL A 200 1.01 -12.21 4.85
CA VAL A 200 1.98 -12.74 3.90
C VAL A 200 2.86 -11.59 3.38
N THR A 201 4.17 -11.78 3.40
CA THR A 201 5.14 -10.83 2.85
C THR A 201 5.77 -11.39 1.58
N PHE A 202 5.76 -10.58 0.52
CA PHE A 202 6.34 -10.89 -0.79
C PHE A 202 7.58 -10.04 -1.02
N ARG A 203 8.56 -10.62 -1.70
CA ARG A 203 9.71 -9.90 -2.26
C ARG A 203 9.36 -9.35 -3.63
N VAL A 204 9.63 -8.07 -3.83
CA VAL A 204 9.47 -7.39 -5.10
C VAL A 204 10.85 -7.02 -5.63
N CYS A 205 11.14 -7.51 -6.83
CA CYS A 205 12.40 -7.33 -7.54
C CYS A 205 12.14 -6.80 -8.96
N GLU A 206 13.23 -6.58 -9.70
CA GLU A 206 13.22 -6.25 -11.11
C GLU A 206 12.49 -7.33 -11.95
N PRO A 207 11.84 -6.94 -13.05
CA PRO A 207 11.30 -7.90 -14.01
C PRO A 207 12.38 -8.90 -14.47
N GLY A 208 12.08 -10.19 -14.36
CA GLY A 208 13.01 -11.27 -14.71
C GLY A 208 13.87 -11.79 -13.56
N ASP A 209 13.83 -11.18 -12.38
CA ASP A 209 14.48 -11.73 -11.18
C ASP A 209 13.67 -12.93 -10.64
N GLU A 210 14.32 -14.09 -10.48
CA GLU A 210 13.74 -15.34 -9.98
C GLU A 210 13.23 -15.26 -8.53
N LEU A 211 13.70 -14.27 -7.77
CA LEU A 211 13.27 -13.99 -6.41
C LEU A 211 12.03 -13.08 -6.36
N GLY A 212 11.67 -12.44 -7.47
CA GLY A 212 10.48 -11.60 -7.56
C GLY A 212 9.20 -12.41 -7.36
N GLY A 213 8.30 -11.90 -6.52
CA GLY A 213 7.00 -12.51 -6.21
C GLY A 213 7.07 -13.68 -5.22
N ARG A 214 8.25 -14.07 -4.74
CA ARG A 214 8.38 -15.10 -3.70
C ARG A 214 7.97 -14.58 -2.34
N THR A 215 7.41 -15.46 -1.50
CA THR A 215 7.21 -15.17 -0.08
C THR A 215 8.55 -15.08 0.63
N VAL A 216 8.62 -14.26 1.68
CA VAL A 216 9.79 -14.13 2.54
C VAL A 216 9.38 -14.20 4.01
N PRO A 217 10.21 -14.82 4.88
CA PRO A 217 9.90 -14.87 6.29
C PRO A 217 10.08 -13.48 6.92
N PRO A 218 9.27 -13.12 7.93
CA PRO A 218 9.44 -11.87 8.66
C PRO A 218 10.79 -11.84 9.41
N CYS A 219 11.38 -10.65 9.54
CA CYS A 219 12.59 -10.44 10.37
C CYS A 219 12.28 -10.69 11.86
N LEU A 220 13.31 -10.76 12.73
CA LEU A 220 13.08 -11.06 14.16
C LEU A 220 12.18 -10.03 14.86
N SER A 221 12.24 -8.75 14.48
CA SER A 221 11.35 -7.71 15.03
C SER A 221 9.90 -7.93 14.61
N CYS A 222 9.68 -8.27 13.35
CA CYS A 222 8.34 -8.57 12.84
C CYS A 222 7.80 -9.87 13.44
N GLN A 223 8.61 -10.92 13.61
CA GLN A 223 8.19 -12.14 14.31
C GLN A 223 7.71 -11.84 15.74
N TYR A 224 8.44 -10.99 16.47
CA TYR A 224 8.01 -10.55 17.80
C TYR A 224 6.68 -9.78 17.74
N LEU A 225 6.54 -8.86 16.78
CA LEU A 225 5.31 -8.08 16.60
C LEU A 225 4.09 -8.96 16.26
N LEU A 226 4.27 -9.93 15.36
CA LEU A 226 3.24 -10.90 15.00
C LEU A 226 2.79 -11.70 16.23
N GLY A 227 3.74 -12.22 17.01
CA GLY A 227 3.42 -12.91 18.27
C GLY A 227 2.72 -12.00 19.29
N TRP A 228 3.13 -10.73 19.37
CA TRP A 228 2.49 -9.75 20.25
C TRP A 228 1.01 -9.52 19.90
N PHE A 229 0.68 -9.50 18.61
CA PHE A 229 -0.70 -9.42 18.11
C PHE A 229 -1.41 -10.77 17.99
N GLY A 230 -0.80 -11.87 18.45
CA GLY A 230 -1.45 -13.18 18.54
C GLY A 230 -1.47 -13.98 17.24
N PHE A 231 -0.61 -13.68 16.27
CA PHE A 231 -0.44 -14.50 15.07
C PHE A 231 0.34 -15.78 15.39
N ASP A 232 -0.07 -16.89 14.79
CA ASP A 232 0.68 -18.13 14.82
C ASP A 232 1.82 -18.08 13.78
N LEU A 233 3.05 -17.99 14.25
CA LEU A 233 4.25 -17.95 13.39
C LEU A 233 4.44 -19.22 12.57
N ALA A 234 3.81 -20.34 12.94
CA ALA A 234 3.83 -21.56 12.14
C ALA A 234 2.97 -21.45 10.86
N GLN A 235 2.00 -20.53 10.85
CA GLN A 235 1.08 -20.31 9.72
C GLN A 235 1.57 -19.19 8.79
N VAL A 236 2.62 -18.46 9.17
CA VAL A 236 3.21 -17.41 8.33
C VAL A 236 4.08 -18.07 7.25
N PRO A 237 3.84 -17.80 5.96
CA PRO A 237 4.64 -18.36 4.89
C PRO A 237 6.13 -18.03 5.05
N ARG A 238 6.98 -18.99 4.72
CA ARG A 238 8.45 -18.85 4.70
C ARG A 238 8.98 -18.68 3.29
#